data_AF-A0A955FR33-F1
#
_entry.id   AF-A0A955FR33-F1
#
_cell.length_a   1.000
_cell.length_b   1.000
_cell.length_c   1.000
_cell.angle_alpha   90.00
_cell.angle_beta   90.00
_cell.angle_gamma   90.00
#
_symmetry.space_group_name_H-M   'P 1'
#
loop_
_entity.id
_entity.type
_entity.pdbx_description
1 polymer ?
#
loop_
_entity_poly.entity_id
_entity_poly.type
_entity_poly.pdbx_seq_one_letter_code
_entity_poly.pdbx_strand_id
1 'polypeptide(L)'
;MATKLPTVAIIGQANVGKSSLFNRMVRAQQAIVAREAGTTRDNVLGKVNYHSHQFWLVDTAGLKDPNDEFEATIQEQIIEAVDTADVILMVVDSTQYVSDDDRFIAKKALKSKKPVILVTNK
;
A
#
# COMPACT_ATOMS: atom_id res chain seq x y z
N MET A 1 7.47 -27.58 -2.45
CA MET A 1 7.36 -26.35 -3.26
C MET A 1 7.42 -25.18 -2.29
N ALA A 2 8.25 -24.17 -2.55
CA ALA A 2 8.28 -22.99 -1.68
C ALA A 2 6.90 -22.33 -1.70
N THR A 3 6.25 -22.21 -0.55
CA THR A 3 4.97 -21.51 -0.44
C THR A 3 5.17 -20.05 -0.77
N LYS A 4 4.43 -19.55 -1.77
CA LYS A 4 4.43 -18.11 -2.09
C LYS A 4 3.88 -17.37 -0.87
N LEU A 5 4.65 -16.40 -0.37
CA LEU A 5 4.21 -15.57 0.75
C LEU A 5 3.05 -14.67 0.30
N PRO A 6 2.04 -14.43 1.15
CA PRO A 6 0.99 -13.47 0.85
C PRO A 6 1.54 -12.07 0.61
N THR A 7 0.87 -11.31 -0.25
CA THR A 7 1.17 -9.89 -0.48
C THR A 7 0.10 -9.01 0.15
N VAL A 8 0.52 -8.01 0.91
CA VAL A 8 -0.33 -7.00 1.53
C VAL A 8 0.01 -5.65 0.91
N ALA A 9 -0.98 -4.98 0.30
CA ALA A 9 -0.77 -3.64 -0.27
C ALA A 9 -1.38 -2.57 0.61
N ILE A 10 -0.67 -1.44 0.77
CA ILE A 10 -1.16 -0.26 1.48
C ILE A 10 -1.59 0.77 0.44
N ILE A 11 -2.87 1.15 0.48
CA ILE A 11 -3.47 2.18 -0.38
C ILE A 11 -4.11 3.28 0.47
N GLY A 12 -4.40 4.42 -0.15
CA GLY A 12 -5.01 5.59 0.50
C GLY A 12 -4.47 6.88 -0.09
N GLN A 13 -5.10 8.00 0.25
CA GLN A 13 -4.67 9.32 -0.22
C GLN A 13 -3.22 9.66 0.16
N ALA A 14 -2.65 10.66 -0.50
CA ALA A 14 -1.36 11.22 -0.10
C ALA A 14 -1.39 11.66 1.38
N ASN A 15 -0.26 11.57 2.08
CA ASN A 15 -0.08 12.08 3.43
C ASN A 15 -0.96 11.48 4.56
N VAL A 16 -1.76 10.44 4.31
CA VAL A 16 -2.51 9.71 5.36
C VAL A 16 -1.61 8.84 6.27
N GLY A 17 -0.30 8.80 5.98
CA GLY A 17 0.70 8.09 6.79
C GLY A 17 1.02 6.66 6.34
N LYS A 18 0.75 6.31 5.07
CA LYS A 18 1.07 4.99 4.47
C LYS A 18 2.54 4.61 4.65
N SER A 19 3.46 5.48 4.28
CA SER A 19 4.90 5.20 4.37
C SER A 19 5.38 5.12 5.82
N SER A 20 4.74 5.84 6.76
CA SER A 20 5.03 5.69 8.20
C SER A 20 4.56 4.32 8.72
N LEU A 21 3.37 3.88 8.32
CA LEU A 21 2.83 2.55 8.64
C LEU A 21 3.72 1.45 8.05
N PHE A 22 4.05 1.56 6.76
CA PHE A 22 4.97 0.66 6.05
C PHE A 22 6.28 0.53 6.82
N ASN A 23 6.95 1.65 7.08
CA ASN A 23 8.24 1.67 7.78
C ASN A 23 8.13 1.06 9.17
N ARG A 24 7.04 1.31 9.91
CA ARG A 24 6.83 0.73 11.24
C ARG A 24 6.69 -0.79 11.17
N MET A 25 5.89 -1.31 10.25
CA MET A 25 5.69 -2.76 10.09
C MET A 25 6.95 -3.48 9.61
N VAL A 26 7.68 -2.86 8.69
CA VAL A 26 8.89 -3.40 8.06
C VAL A 26 10.11 -3.31 8.99
N ARG A 27 10.34 -2.14 9.64
CA ARG A 27 11.51 -1.92 10.51
C ARG A 27 11.40 -2.61 11.86
N ALA A 28 10.19 -2.81 12.39
CA ALA A 28 10.03 -3.59 13.62
C ALA A 28 10.49 -5.05 13.45
N GLN A 29 10.71 -5.53 12.22
CA GLN A 29 10.79 -6.97 11.93
C GLN A 29 11.97 -7.41 11.03
N GLN A 30 13.06 -6.64 10.99
CA GLN A 30 14.28 -6.95 10.20
C GLN A 30 13.97 -7.29 8.73
N ALA A 31 13.52 -6.31 7.96
CA ALA A 31 13.15 -6.51 6.56
C ALA A 31 14.27 -6.12 5.58
N ILE A 32 14.38 -6.87 4.48
CA ILE A 32 15.14 -6.50 3.28
C ILE A 32 14.27 -5.54 2.47
N VAL A 33 14.72 -4.30 2.27
CA VAL A 33 14.10 -3.34 1.35
C VAL A 33 14.81 -3.48 0.01
N ALA A 34 14.14 -4.03 -1.00
CA ALA A 34 14.65 -4.09 -2.35
C ALA A 34 14.19 -2.85 -3.13
N ARG A 35 15.13 -2.16 -3.77
CA ARG A 35 14.85 -1.16 -4.81
C ARG A 35 15.25 -1.80 -6.13
N GLU A 36 14.32 -2.04 -7.05
CA GLU A 36 14.69 -2.48 -8.40
C GLU A 36 15.21 -1.27 -9.18
N ALA A 37 16.54 -1.11 -9.22
CA ALA A 37 17.17 -0.03 -9.97
C ALA A 37 16.88 -0.17 -11.47
N GLY A 38 16.23 0.83 -12.07
CA GLY A 38 16.07 0.93 -13.53
C GLY A 38 14.64 1.08 -14.05
N THR A 39 13.63 1.24 -13.20
CA THR A 39 12.27 1.59 -13.63
C THR A 39 11.79 2.86 -12.92
N THR A 40 11.06 3.73 -13.60
CA THR A 40 10.42 4.93 -13.01
C THR A 40 9.20 4.58 -12.13
N ARG A 41 9.18 3.36 -11.55
CA ARG A 41 8.04 2.75 -10.85
C ARG A 41 8.51 2.03 -9.60
N ASP A 42 9.10 2.76 -8.67
CA ASP A 42 9.64 2.14 -7.46
C ASP A 42 8.53 1.92 -6.41
N ASN A 43 7.76 0.84 -6.55
CA ASN A 43 6.96 0.30 -5.45
C ASN A 43 7.92 -0.13 -4.32
N VAL A 44 7.73 0.38 -3.10
CA VAL A 44 8.58 -0.02 -1.97
C VAL A 44 8.07 -1.34 -1.42
N LEU A 45 8.88 -2.38 -1.59
CA LEU A 45 8.60 -3.74 -1.13
C LEU A 45 9.39 -4.04 0.15
N GLY A 46 8.71 -4.59 1.15
CA GLY A 46 9.33 -5.01 2.40
C GLY A 46 8.77 -6.35 2.87
N LYS A 47 9.64 -7.27 3.32
CA LYS A 47 9.22 -8.52 3.96
C LYS A 47 8.91 -8.28 5.43
N VAL A 48 7.71 -8.65 5.89
CA VAL A 48 7.26 -8.52 7.28
C VAL A 48 7.23 -9.90 7.93
N ASN A 49 7.71 -10.01 9.18
CA ASN A 49 7.83 -11.25 9.96
C ASN A 49 7.07 -11.12 11.30
N TYR A 50 5.77 -11.38 11.32
CA TYR A 50 4.92 -11.18 12.49
C TYR A 50 4.58 -12.51 13.18
N HIS A 51 5.19 -12.76 14.34
CA HIS A 51 5.17 -14.05 15.03
C HIS A 51 5.59 -15.19 14.07
N SER A 52 4.70 -16.16 13.82
CA SER A 52 4.93 -17.28 12.90
C SER A 52 4.51 -16.98 11.45
N HIS A 53 4.07 -15.76 11.15
CA HIS A 53 3.57 -15.37 9.83
C HIS A 53 4.57 -14.49 9.10
N GLN A 54 4.71 -14.72 7.79
CA GLN A 54 5.52 -13.89 6.91
C GLN A 54 4.69 -13.45 5.72
N PHE A 55 4.87 -12.20 5.29
CA PHE A 55 4.20 -11.66 4.12
C PHE A 55 5.02 -10.52 3.49
N TRP A 56 4.76 -10.25 2.21
CA TRP A 56 5.25 -9.06 1.53
C TRP A 56 4.32 -7.89 1.84
N LEU A 57 4.89 -6.73 2.14
CA LEU A 57 4.19 -5.47 2.27
C LEU A 57 4.61 -4.56 1.11
N VAL A 58 3.65 -3.90 0.48
CA VAL A 58 3.85 -2.99 -0.65
C VAL A 58 3.30 -1.61 -0.28
N ASP A 59 4.13 -0.57 -0.40
CA ASP A 59 3.68 0.83 -0.37
C ASP A 59 3.57 1.34 -1.81
N THR A 60 2.34 1.59 -2.25
CA THR A 60 2.03 1.90 -3.66
C THR A 60 2.28 3.38 -3.99
N ALA A 61 2.61 4.21 -3.00
CA ALA A 61 2.76 5.66 -3.18
C ALA A 61 4.22 6.13 -3.10
N GLY A 62 5.18 5.22 -2.98
CA GLY A 62 6.52 5.52 -2.48
C GLY A 62 7.35 6.53 -3.28
N LEU A 63 7.23 6.61 -4.62
CA LEU A 63 8.22 7.32 -5.45
C LEU A 63 7.64 7.85 -6.78
N LYS A 64 6.57 8.65 -6.78
CA LYS A 64 6.23 9.49 -7.94
C LYS A 64 6.22 10.97 -7.56
N ASP A 65 6.69 11.80 -8.49
CA ASP A 65 6.87 13.23 -8.32
C ASP A 65 5.51 13.89 -8.03
N PRO A 66 5.37 14.73 -6.99
CA PRO A 66 4.13 15.48 -6.75
C PRO A 66 3.69 16.37 -7.93
N ASN A 67 4.54 16.57 -8.95
CA ASN A 67 4.24 17.27 -10.19
C ASN A 67 3.63 16.41 -11.30
N ASP A 68 3.56 15.07 -11.16
CA ASP A 68 2.81 14.21 -12.08
C ASP A 68 1.30 14.45 -11.90
N GLU A 69 0.50 14.35 -12.97
CA GLU A 69 -0.96 14.50 -12.89
C GLU A 69 -1.54 13.59 -11.80
N PHE A 70 -1.97 14.23 -10.71
CA PHE A 70 -2.27 13.61 -9.42
C PHE A 70 -3.32 12.49 -9.53
N GLU A 71 -4.37 12.70 -10.34
CA GLU A 71 -5.47 11.76 -10.46
C GLU A 71 -5.12 10.49 -11.26
N ALA A 72 -4.43 10.63 -12.39
CA ALA A 72 -4.02 9.50 -13.23
C ALA A 72 -3.08 8.57 -12.44
N THR A 73 -2.17 9.17 -11.68
CA THR A 73 -1.20 8.46 -10.84
C THR A 73 -1.87 7.66 -9.72
N ILE A 74 -2.88 8.20 -9.05
CA ILE A 74 -3.62 7.47 -8.00
C ILE A 74 -4.35 6.26 -8.57
N GLN A 75 -4.97 6.38 -9.75
CA GLN A 75 -5.67 5.24 -10.37
C GLN A 75 -4.73 4.09 -10.71
N GLU A 76 -3.58 4.39 -11.31
CA GLU A 76 -2.55 3.38 -11.61
C GLU A 76 -2.08 2.67 -10.34
N GLN A 77 -1.80 3.42 -9.27
CA GLN A 77 -1.36 2.84 -7.99
C GLN A 77 -2.40 1.88 -7.40
N ILE A 78 -3.69 2.26 -7.44
CA ILE A 78 -4.76 1.39 -6.94
C ILE A 78 -4.87 0.13 -7.79
N ILE A 79 -4.75 0.24 -9.11
CA ILE A 79 -4.82 -0.92 -10.02
C ILE A 79 -3.66 -1.88 -9.73
N GLU A 80 -2.43 -1.38 -9.67
CA GLU A 80 -1.25 -2.20 -9.35
C GLU A 80 -1.37 -2.87 -7.97
N ALA A 81 -1.82 -2.11 -6.95
CA ALA A 81 -2.08 -2.65 -5.61
C ALA A 81 -3.12 -3.77 -5.64
N VAL A 82 -4.24 -3.51 -6.33
CA VAL A 82 -5.35 -4.44 -6.45
C VAL A 82 -4.94 -5.70 -7.18
N ASP A 83 -4.12 -5.62 -8.23
CA ASP A 83 -3.71 -6.78 -9.01
C ASP A 83 -2.73 -7.67 -8.24
N THR A 84 -1.78 -7.06 -7.53
CA THR A 84 -0.67 -7.77 -6.87
C THR A 84 -0.98 -8.27 -5.45
N ALA A 85 -1.91 -7.63 -4.74
CA ALA A 85 -2.20 -7.95 -3.35
C ALA A 85 -3.05 -9.22 -3.16
N ASP A 86 -2.87 -9.92 -2.05
CA ASP A 86 -3.83 -10.89 -1.52
C ASP A 86 -4.74 -10.22 -0.48
N VAL A 87 -4.25 -9.18 0.22
CA VAL A 87 -5.00 -8.36 1.17
C VAL A 87 -4.67 -6.88 0.97
N ILE A 88 -5.67 -6.02 1.06
CA ILE A 88 -5.52 -4.57 0.89
C ILE A 88 -5.74 -3.87 2.23
N LEU A 89 -4.79 -3.02 2.63
CA LEU A 89 -4.92 -2.08 3.74
C LEU A 89 -5.29 -0.71 3.17
N MET A 90 -6.51 -0.26 3.39
CA MET A 90 -6.95 1.08 3.03
C MET A 90 -6.72 2.01 4.22
N VAL A 91 -5.79 2.96 4.09
CA VAL A 91 -5.43 3.90 5.15
C VAL A 91 -6.15 5.23 4.93
N VAL A 92 -6.78 5.73 5.99
CA VAL A 92 -7.43 7.06 6.02
C VAL A 92 -6.91 7.86 7.21
N ASP A 93 -6.95 9.18 7.10
CA ASP A 93 -6.57 10.10 8.18
C ASP A 93 -7.77 10.30 9.13
N SER A 94 -7.67 9.85 10.39
CA SER A 94 -8.76 9.95 11.38
C SER A 94 -9.04 11.39 11.83
N THR A 95 -8.14 12.34 11.54
CA THR A 95 -8.30 13.74 11.94
C THR A 95 -9.14 14.55 10.96
N GLN A 96 -9.50 13.95 9.82
CA GLN A 96 -10.23 14.60 8.73
C GLN A 96 -11.55 13.87 8.45
N TYR A 97 -12.52 14.59 7.88
CA TYR A 97 -13.70 13.95 7.32
C TYR A 97 -13.36 13.18 6.05
N VAL A 98 -14.05 12.07 5.84
CA VAL A 98 -13.89 11.22 4.64
C VAL A 98 -14.20 12.03 3.37
N SER A 99 -13.21 12.15 2.49
CA SER A 99 -13.35 12.88 1.22
C SER A 99 -13.95 12.01 0.11
N ASP A 100 -14.24 12.62 -1.04
CA ASP A 100 -14.66 11.87 -2.23
C ASP A 100 -13.54 10.98 -2.79
N ASP A 101 -12.28 11.38 -2.64
CA ASP A 101 -11.11 10.58 -3.03
C ASP A 101 -11.00 9.31 -2.18
N ASP A 102 -11.24 9.40 -0.88
CA ASP A 102 -11.31 8.22 0.00
C ASP A 102 -12.40 7.25 -0.48
N ARG A 103 -13.59 7.79 -0.79
CA ARG A 103 -14.72 6.98 -1.30
C ARG A 103 -14.38 6.35 -2.65
N PHE A 104 -13.69 7.08 -3.52
CA PHE A 104 -13.26 6.60 -4.82
C PHE A 104 -12.25 5.43 -4.68
N ILE A 105 -11.21 5.62 -3.86
CA ILE A 105 -10.22 4.59 -3.54
C ILE A 105 -10.89 3.35 -2.96
N ALA A 106 -11.78 3.52 -1.96
CA ALA A 106 -12.53 2.43 -1.35
C ALA A 106 -13.34 1.63 -2.37
N LYS A 107 -14.08 2.31 -3.25
CA LYS A 107 -14.90 1.66 -4.29
C LYS A 107 -14.04 0.84 -5.23
N LYS A 108 -12.87 1.34 -5.63
CA LYS A 108 -11.94 0.60 -6.51
C LYS A 108 -11.35 -0.62 -5.80
N ALA A 109 -10.91 -0.47 -4.54
CA ALA A 109 -10.40 -1.57 -3.75
C ALA A 109 -11.44 -2.68 -3.54
N LEU A 110 -12.68 -2.32 -3.19
CA LEU A 110 -13.76 -3.29 -2.95
C LEU A 110 -14.18 -4.04 -4.23
N LYS A 111 -14.05 -3.44 -5.42
CA LYS A 111 -14.31 -4.12 -6.70
C LYS A 111 -13.37 -5.31 -6.96
N SER A 112 -12.20 -5.34 -6.33
CA SER A 112 -11.26 -6.46 -6.43
C SER A 112 -11.80 -7.78 -5.87
N LYS A 113 -12.81 -7.72 -4.99
CA LYS A 113 -13.30 -8.84 -4.17
C LYS A 113 -12.26 -9.48 -3.24
N LYS A 114 -11.08 -8.86 -3.11
CA LYS A 114 -10.05 -9.24 -2.14
C LYS A 114 -10.42 -8.68 -0.76
N PRO A 115 -9.95 -9.28 0.34
CA PRO A 115 -10.13 -8.70 1.67
C PRO A 115 -9.57 -7.28 1.73
N VAL A 116 -10.40 -6.33 2.17
CA VAL A 116 -10.02 -4.94 2.39
C VAL A 116 -10.18 -4.61 3.87
N ILE A 117 -9.10 -4.14 4.50
CA ILE A 117 -9.09 -3.72 5.90
C ILE A 117 -8.94 -2.20 5.93
N LEU A 118 -9.90 -1.52 6.55
CA LEU A 118 -9.81 -0.10 6.81
C LEU A 118 -8.89 0.15 8.01
N VAL A 119 -7.94 1.06 7.84
CA VAL A 119 -6.99 1.49 8.86
C VAL A 119 -7.15 2.99 9.05
N THR A 120 -7.64 3.41 10.22
CA THR A 120 -7.66 4.82 10.62
C THR A 120 -6.33 5.16 11.27
N ASN A 121 -5.64 6.18 10.75
CA ASN A 121 -4.32 6.58 11.20
C ASN A 121 -4.27 8.08 11.54
N LYS A 122 -3.31 8.47 12.39
CA LYS A 122 -3.25 9.77 13.09
C LYS A 122 -4.40 9.99 14.08
#